data_AF-A0A7J5QJ05-F1
#
_entry.id   AF-A0A7J5QJ05-F1
#
_cell.length_a   1.000
_cell.length_b   1.000
_cell.length_c   1.000
_cell.angle_alpha   90.00
_cell.angle_beta   90.00
_cell.angle_gamma   90.00
#
_symmetry.space_group_name_H-M   'P 1'
#
loop_
_entity.id
_entity.type
_entity.pdbx_description
1 polymer ?
#
loop_
_entity_poly.entity_id
_entity_poly.type
_entity_poly.pdbx_seq_one_letter_code
_entity_poly.pdbx_strand_id
1 'polypeptide(L)'
;MIRDELYINNTKADLNKTDITLSYKSNLLTDISKIVSNSSYTIKLPKTAKNLALIECAHLPSSISRYPYLKHKGTLLRNGIEIIKDAIVVLLEINESIEIALTWGNVTNFASVVNDGKKLTDLEYGTVEGTDWVVWENWGENSERFPRIDYGFNPNDPNVWRHPVVPVWWILYRIQEESGVTFNFPSDKLTVINKMIIPLLTRNDSQPLFDKFPFIIKASGLRYDGFNSCDVVFSIPDATQQNYGEILSENTFLKSNYEASLISGEIYIGIKYTYSTSSSDYPIILNVYEDSANTSPVISKTIYPQIEQKDGYKSLYFQFSYEVDIKDGYKFDLSLTPRPSIDQNSCFIESDSNINLYLKTKGEISFGEKFPLVPNLPDIKQIDFIKAVASMVGLFALPDGENGIKFIPFDNLSANKSKAVDWTNRVIMAYNSVTPRNLQYTLNNIAQNNWFRYKEDDNVMGNYDGNIQVDDATIEYERDAITLPFSACSTKGDVAYIPLYSYNDNGELQYNKANPRILLLDGTKGIFKGLEWNTLIANNYQTYKGLINNAKVVTEYIRLNSIELRDLEMDIPVYLAQYGCYLAIIEIKTKENDICECKLLKL
;
A
#
# COMPACT_ATOMS: atom_id res chain seq x y z
N MET A 1 -4.28 5.49 51.40
CA MET A 1 -5.42 6.13 50.71
C MET A 1 -5.44 5.53 49.31
N ILE A 2 -6.57 5.06 48.77
CA ILE A 2 -6.58 4.44 47.43
C ILE A 2 -6.29 5.55 46.43
N ARG A 3 -5.17 5.40 45.73
CA ARG A 3 -4.60 6.43 44.86
C ARG A 3 -5.20 6.43 43.47
N ASP A 4 -5.55 5.25 43.01
CA ASP A 4 -5.96 4.99 41.64
C ASP A 4 -7.46 4.72 41.52
N GLU A 5 -8.05 5.21 40.43
CA GLU A 5 -9.41 4.90 40.02
C GLU A 5 -9.41 4.41 38.58
N LEU A 6 -9.94 3.20 38.36
CA LEU A 6 -10.06 2.63 37.03
C LEU A 6 -11.52 2.62 36.60
N TYR A 7 -11.80 3.16 35.43
CA TYR A 7 -13.12 3.14 34.79
C TYR A 7 -13.03 2.27 33.54
N ILE A 8 -13.93 1.29 33.41
CA ILE A 8 -14.04 0.44 32.22
C ILE A 8 -15.45 0.62 31.66
N ASN A 9 -15.56 1.01 30.40
CA ASN A 9 -16.82 1.40 29.74
C ASN A 9 -17.63 2.39 30.60
N ASN A 10 -16.94 3.43 31.10
CA ASN A 10 -17.47 4.46 32.02
C ASN A 10 -17.95 3.96 33.39
N THR A 11 -17.74 2.68 33.72
CA THR A 11 -18.08 2.10 35.01
C THR A 11 -16.85 2.00 35.89
N LYS A 12 -16.86 2.63 37.07
CA LYS A 12 -15.75 2.56 38.04
C LYS A 12 -15.58 1.13 38.54
N ALA A 13 -14.45 0.49 38.29
CA ALA A 13 -14.11 -0.81 38.86
C ALA A 13 -13.74 -0.67 40.35
N ASP A 14 -14.03 -1.70 41.13
CA ASP A 14 -13.51 -1.80 42.50
C ASP A 14 -12.06 -2.29 42.44
N LEU A 15 -11.14 -1.59 43.09
CA LEU A 15 -9.70 -1.90 43.11
C LEU A 15 -9.24 -2.37 44.49
N ASN A 16 -8.19 -3.19 44.50
CA ASN A 16 -7.45 -3.49 45.73
C ASN A 16 -6.61 -2.28 46.17
N LYS A 17 -6.04 -2.29 47.38
CA LYS A 17 -5.25 -1.16 47.93
C LYS A 17 -3.89 -0.93 47.26
N THR A 18 -3.59 -1.63 46.18
CA THR A 18 -2.31 -1.57 45.46
C THR A 18 -2.41 -0.65 44.25
N ASP A 19 -1.38 0.19 44.05
CA ASP A 19 -1.27 1.05 42.88
C ASP A 19 -1.11 0.22 41.59
N ILE A 20 -1.70 0.69 40.49
CA ILE A 20 -1.56 0.06 39.17
C ILE A 20 -0.15 0.36 38.63
N THR A 21 0.62 -0.69 38.35
CA THR A 21 1.96 -0.54 37.76
C THR A 21 1.84 -0.32 36.25
N LEU A 22 2.39 0.79 35.76
CA LEU A 22 2.39 1.22 34.37
C LEU A 22 3.79 1.09 33.76
N SER A 23 3.87 0.82 32.46
CA SER A 23 5.08 0.76 31.66
C SER A 23 4.90 1.70 30.47
N TYR A 24 5.69 2.78 30.47
CA TYR A 24 5.83 3.69 29.35
C TYR A 24 7.06 3.28 28.55
N LYS A 25 6.92 3.06 27.25
CA LYS A 25 8.01 2.58 26.40
C LYS A 25 8.29 3.55 25.27
N SER A 26 9.56 3.85 25.08
CA SER A 26 10.03 4.57 23.91
C SER A 26 10.20 3.60 22.76
N ASN A 27 9.75 4.00 21.57
CA ASN A 27 10.08 3.28 20.33
C ASN A 27 11.37 3.80 19.69
N LEU A 28 12.18 4.52 20.47
CA LEU A 28 13.52 4.94 20.10
C LEU A 28 14.37 3.70 19.77
N LEU A 29 15.00 3.69 18.58
CA LEU A 29 15.77 2.58 18.01
C LEU A 29 14.95 1.31 17.69
N THR A 30 13.62 1.37 17.72
CA THR A 30 12.74 0.25 17.41
C THR A 30 12.23 0.34 15.97
N ASP A 31 12.06 -0.82 15.32
CA ASP A 31 11.39 -0.94 14.03
C ASP A 31 9.93 -0.44 14.13
N ILE A 32 9.46 0.34 13.17
CA ILE A 32 8.08 0.87 13.13
C ILE A 32 7.00 -0.22 13.21
N SER A 33 7.22 -1.43 12.66
CA SER A 33 6.23 -2.51 12.81
C SER A 33 6.26 -3.17 14.19
N LYS A 34 7.25 -2.81 15.00
CA LYS A 34 7.43 -3.29 16.38
C LYS A 34 7.17 -2.15 17.38
N ILE A 35 6.53 -1.06 16.95
CA ILE A 35 6.05 -0.02 17.85
C ILE A 35 5.27 -0.68 18.98
N VAL A 36 5.78 -0.51 20.19
CA VAL A 36 5.19 -1.04 21.41
C VAL A 36 4.33 0.07 22.01
N SER A 37 3.12 -0.30 22.36
CA SER A 37 2.21 0.50 23.17
C SER A 37 2.79 0.71 24.57
N ASN A 38 2.34 1.77 25.22
CA ASN A 38 2.40 1.78 26.68
C ASN A 38 1.42 0.75 27.22
N SER A 39 1.73 0.14 28.36
CA SER A 39 0.90 -0.91 28.94
C SER A 39 0.88 -0.89 30.46
N SER A 40 -0.15 -1.47 31.06
CA SER A 40 -0.12 -1.82 32.48
C SER A 40 0.49 -3.20 32.65
N TYR A 41 1.00 -3.47 33.85
CA TYR A 41 1.10 -4.85 34.32
C TYR A 41 -0.32 -5.39 34.60
N THR A 42 -0.43 -6.70 34.77
CA THR A 42 -1.71 -7.34 35.10
C THR A 42 -2.35 -6.69 36.32
N ILE A 43 -3.54 -6.13 36.12
CA ILE A 43 -4.35 -5.52 37.17
C ILE A 43 -5.28 -6.62 37.69
N LYS A 44 -5.20 -6.89 38.98
CA LYS A 44 -6.02 -7.91 39.65
C LYS A 44 -7.19 -7.24 40.36
N LEU A 45 -8.37 -7.29 39.74
CA LEU A 45 -9.60 -6.78 40.33
C LEU A 45 -10.23 -7.82 41.28
N PRO A 46 -10.71 -7.43 42.48
CA PRO A 46 -11.46 -8.32 43.36
C PRO A 46 -12.81 -8.73 42.72
N LYS A 47 -13.29 -9.93 43.04
CA LYS A 47 -14.59 -10.45 42.59
C LYS A 47 -15.77 -9.88 43.37
N THR A 48 -15.91 -8.56 43.40
CA THR A 48 -17.10 -7.91 43.97
C THR A 48 -18.29 -8.10 43.03
N ALA A 49 -19.52 -8.03 43.57
CA ALA A 49 -20.73 -8.10 42.73
C ALA A 49 -20.70 -7.08 41.57
N LYS A 50 -20.14 -5.90 41.84
CA LYS A 50 -19.98 -4.83 40.85
C LYS A 50 -18.96 -5.17 39.76
N ASN A 51 -17.79 -5.70 40.12
CA ASN A 51 -16.80 -6.11 39.11
C ASN A 51 -17.27 -7.34 38.32
N LEU A 52 -17.98 -8.28 38.94
CA LEU A 52 -18.57 -9.42 38.23
C LEU A 52 -19.66 -8.97 37.26
N ALA A 53 -20.49 -7.99 37.64
CA ALA A 53 -21.46 -7.39 36.73
C ALA A 53 -20.79 -6.60 35.59
N LEU A 54 -19.69 -5.90 35.88
CA LEU A 54 -18.91 -5.15 34.89
C LEU A 54 -18.38 -6.04 33.76
N ILE A 55 -18.02 -7.29 34.07
CA ILE A 55 -17.62 -8.31 33.07
C ILE A 55 -18.80 -9.18 32.60
N GLU A 56 -20.04 -8.74 32.78
CA GLU A 56 -21.27 -9.44 32.36
C GLU A 56 -21.33 -10.90 32.88
N CYS A 57 -20.84 -11.11 34.10
CA CYS A 57 -20.74 -12.42 34.73
C CYS A 57 -19.98 -13.47 33.88
N ALA A 58 -19.03 -13.06 33.03
CA ALA A 58 -18.25 -13.94 32.16
C ALA A 58 -17.39 -14.99 32.91
N HIS A 59 -17.24 -14.85 34.23
CA HIS A 59 -16.62 -15.86 35.09
C HIS A 59 -17.41 -17.18 35.17
N LEU A 60 -18.69 -17.19 34.81
CA LEU A 60 -19.52 -18.39 34.80
C LEU A 60 -19.35 -19.14 33.48
N PRO A 61 -19.07 -20.45 33.48
CA PRO A 61 -18.97 -21.24 32.24
C PRO A 61 -20.27 -21.25 31.42
N SER A 62 -21.42 -21.02 32.05
CA SER A 62 -22.73 -20.91 31.39
C SER A 62 -23.02 -19.53 30.80
N SER A 63 -22.14 -18.54 31.00
CA SER A 63 -22.31 -17.20 30.44
C SER A 63 -22.12 -17.24 28.93
N ILE A 64 -23.05 -16.60 28.21
CA ILE A 64 -22.96 -16.37 26.76
C ILE A 64 -22.32 -15.01 26.43
N SER A 65 -21.83 -14.29 27.46
CA SER A 65 -21.23 -12.97 27.28
C SER A 65 -20.03 -13.04 26.34
N ARG A 66 -19.94 -12.05 25.45
CA ARG A 66 -18.77 -11.85 24.59
C ARG A 66 -17.70 -10.98 25.22
N TYR A 67 -17.92 -10.48 26.45
CA TYR A 67 -17.02 -9.56 27.14
C TYR A 67 -15.53 -9.99 27.08
N PRO A 68 -15.15 -11.26 27.33
CA PRO A 68 -13.74 -11.68 27.26
C PRO A 68 -13.08 -11.57 25.89
N TYR A 69 -13.88 -11.52 24.82
CA TYR A 69 -13.43 -11.54 23.44
C TYR A 69 -13.49 -10.15 22.77
N LEU A 70 -13.79 -9.11 23.55
CA LEU A 70 -13.94 -7.74 23.07
C LEU A 70 -12.89 -6.82 23.72
N LYS A 71 -12.53 -5.77 23.00
CA LYS A 71 -11.75 -4.65 23.53
C LYS A 71 -12.69 -3.69 24.22
N HIS A 72 -12.33 -3.24 25.42
CA HIS A 72 -13.13 -2.30 26.22
C HIS A 72 -12.39 -0.97 26.41
N LYS A 73 -13.13 0.10 26.67
CA LYS A 73 -12.55 1.44 26.86
C LYS A 73 -12.20 1.67 28.32
N GLY A 74 -10.97 2.06 28.61
CA GLY A 74 -10.43 2.28 29.96
C GLY A 74 -9.96 3.71 30.21
N THR A 75 -10.23 4.22 31.41
CA THR A 75 -9.67 5.49 31.91
C THR A 75 -9.06 5.27 33.29
N LEU A 76 -7.82 5.72 33.49
CA LEU A 76 -7.12 5.64 34.77
C LEU A 76 -6.91 7.04 35.35
N LEU A 77 -7.44 7.27 36.54
CA LEU A 77 -7.14 8.45 37.35
C LEU A 77 -6.16 8.06 38.46
N ARG A 78 -5.17 8.92 38.73
CA ARG A 78 -4.25 8.80 39.86
C ARG A 78 -4.19 10.10 40.64
N ASN A 79 -4.60 10.07 41.91
CA ASN A 79 -4.85 11.26 42.74
C ASN A 79 -5.89 12.23 42.12
N GLY A 80 -6.93 11.70 41.47
CA GLY A 80 -7.95 12.53 40.82
C GLY A 80 -7.50 13.20 39.50
N ILE A 81 -6.27 12.95 39.04
CA ILE A 81 -5.78 13.40 37.74
C ILE A 81 -5.96 12.25 36.75
N GLU A 82 -6.65 12.50 35.63
CA GLU A 82 -6.71 11.58 34.50
C GLU A 82 -5.32 11.47 33.86
N ILE A 83 -4.63 10.37 34.14
CA ILE A 83 -3.26 10.12 33.64
C ILE A 83 -3.25 9.25 32.39
N ILE A 84 -4.31 8.46 32.17
CA ILE A 84 -4.50 7.67 30.96
C ILE A 84 -5.97 7.79 30.55
N LYS A 85 -6.17 8.18 29.30
CA LYS A 85 -7.47 8.30 28.67
C LYS A 85 -7.56 7.32 27.50
N ASP A 86 -8.76 6.76 27.28
CA ASP A 86 -9.10 5.95 26.11
C ASP A 86 -8.17 4.73 25.91
N ALA A 87 -7.71 4.11 27.01
CA ALA A 87 -6.93 2.88 26.95
C ALA A 87 -7.78 1.71 26.44
N ILE A 88 -7.15 0.78 25.72
CA ILE A 88 -7.74 -0.52 25.41
C ILE A 88 -7.56 -1.41 26.64
N VAL A 89 -8.68 -1.85 27.21
CA VAL A 89 -8.77 -2.83 28.29
C VAL A 89 -9.09 -4.19 27.69
N VAL A 90 -8.33 -5.22 28.07
CA VAL A 90 -8.61 -6.62 27.73
C VAL A 90 -8.71 -7.45 29.00
N LEU A 91 -9.66 -8.39 29.01
CA LEU A 91 -9.76 -9.42 30.03
C LEU A 91 -8.82 -10.57 29.68
N LEU A 92 -7.87 -10.87 30.57
CA LEU A 92 -6.85 -11.89 30.33
C LEU A 92 -7.30 -13.25 30.86
N GLU A 93 -7.68 -13.28 32.14
CA GLU A 93 -8.03 -14.51 32.85
C GLU A 93 -8.95 -14.19 34.03
N ILE A 94 -9.75 -15.16 34.47
CA ILE A 94 -10.51 -15.08 35.72
C ILE A 94 -10.13 -16.29 36.59
N ASN A 95 -9.40 -16.03 37.67
CA ASN A 95 -8.92 -17.04 38.62
C ASN A 95 -9.43 -16.72 40.05
N GLU A 96 -8.55 -16.51 41.03
CA GLU A 96 -8.90 -15.91 42.32
C GLU A 96 -9.32 -14.43 42.18
N SER A 97 -8.84 -13.75 41.12
CA SER A 97 -9.15 -12.37 40.77
C SER A 97 -9.61 -12.27 39.30
N ILE A 98 -10.15 -11.11 38.93
CA ILE A 98 -10.40 -10.79 37.51
C ILE A 98 -9.14 -10.08 37.02
N GLU A 99 -8.39 -10.74 36.12
CA GLU A 99 -7.12 -10.24 35.61
C GLU A 99 -7.31 -9.50 34.29
N ILE A 100 -6.96 -8.22 34.27
CA ILE A 100 -7.06 -7.37 33.08
C ILE A 100 -5.74 -6.68 32.79
N ALA A 101 -5.58 -6.17 31.56
CA ALA A 101 -4.48 -5.31 31.19
C ALA A 101 -4.97 -4.09 30.40
N LEU A 102 -4.25 -2.98 30.56
CA LEU A 102 -4.42 -1.74 29.82
C LEU A 102 -3.32 -1.61 28.77
N THR A 103 -3.68 -1.11 27.59
CA THR A 103 -2.72 -0.62 26.59
C THR A 103 -3.15 0.75 26.08
N TRP A 104 -2.23 1.68 25.93
CA TRP A 104 -2.50 3.04 25.45
C TRP A 104 -1.33 3.60 24.66
N GLY A 105 -1.51 4.77 24.05
CA GLY A 105 -0.56 5.28 23.07
C GLY A 105 -0.47 4.34 21.86
N ASN A 106 -1.57 3.68 21.53
CA ASN A 106 -1.69 2.86 20.33
C ASN A 106 -2.30 3.67 19.22
N VAL A 107 -1.78 3.48 18.01
CA VAL A 107 -2.45 3.92 16.80
C VAL A 107 -3.28 2.73 16.32
N THR A 108 -4.52 2.64 16.79
CA THR A 108 -5.39 1.48 16.52
C THR A 108 -5.53 1.22 15.02
N ASN A 109 -5.61 2.30 14.23
CA ASN A 109 -5.69 2.25 12.77
C ASN A 109 -4.34 1.91 12.10
N PHE A 110 -3.21 2.10 12.78
CA PHE A 110 -1.91 1.67 12.25
C PHE A 110 -1.72 0.15 12.41
N ALA A 111 -2.41 -0.46 13.37
CA ALA A 111 -2.35 -1.91 13.55
C ALA A 111 -2.88 -2.66 12.31
N SER A 112 -3.87 -2.14 11.58
CA SER A 112 -4.32 -2.75 10.32
C SER A 112 -3.27 -2.62 9.22
N VAL A 113 -2.63 -1.44 9.08
CA VAL A 113 -1.51 -1.23 8.14
C VAL A 113 -0.36 -2.22 8.38
N VAL A 114 -0.08 -2.54 9.64
CA VAL A 114 0.97 -3.48 10.03
C VAL A 114 0.54 -4.95 9.82
N ASN A 115 -0.69 -5.32 10.20
CA ASN A 115 -1.09 -6.72 10.35
C ASN A 115 -1.87 -7.30 9.16
N ASP A 116 -2.53 -6.46 8.36
CA ASP A 116 -3.41 -6.93 7.27
C ASP A 116 -2.61 -7.49 6.09
N GLY A 117 -1.30 -7.19 6.03
CA GLY A 117 -0.42 -7.68 4.98
C GLY A 117 -0.71 -7.09 3.59
N LYS A 118 -1.50 -6.01 3.51
CA LYS A 118 -1.81 -5.30 2.27
C LYS A 118 -0.54 -4.89 1.53
N LYS A 119 -0.54 -5.10 0.21
CA LYS A 119 0.51 -4.70 -0.72
C LYS A 119 0.21 -3.33 -1.32
N LEU A 120 1.20 -2.72 -1.98
CA LEU A 120 0.99 -1.48 -2.73
C LEU A 120 0.01 -1.67 -3.90
N THR A 121 -0.01 -2.86 -4.50
CA THR A 121 -0.95 -3.24 -5.56
C THR A 121 -2.39 -3.42 -5.07
N ASP A 122 -2.61 -3.49 -3.76
CA ASP A 122 -3.92 -3.65 -3.13
C ASP A 122 -4.55 -2.29 -2.75
N LEU A 123 -3.88 -1.18 -3.05
CA LEU A 123 -4.47 0.16 -2.89
C LEU A 123 -5.73 0.25 -3.74
N GLU A 124 -6.77 0.90 -3.22
CA GLU A 124 -7.96 1.24 -3.98
C GLU A 124 -7.57 2.20 -5.09
N TYR A 125 -8.15 2.06 -6.29
CA TYR A 125 -7.94 2.98 -7.40
C TYR A 125 -9.15 3.04 -8.31
N GLY A 126 -9.29 4.17 -8.98
CA GLY A 126 -10.39 4.45 -9.88
C GLY A 126 -9.96 4.37 -11.35
N THR A 127 -10.47 5.32 -12.12
CA THR A 127 -10.34 5.35 -13.58
C THR A 127 -10.16 6.77 -14.10
N VAL A 128 -9.60 7.65 -13.28
CA VAL A 128 -9.34 9.05 -13.58
C VAL A 128 -7.95 9.20 -14.20
N GLU A 129 -7.88 9.83 -15.37
CA GLU A 129 -6.61 10.10 -16.05
C GLU A 129 -5.69 10.99 -15.20
N GLY A 130 -4.39 10.72 -15.20
CA GLY A 130 -3.38 11.41 -14.40
C GLY A 130 -3.31 10.97 -12.93
N THR A 131 -4.40 10.42 -12.38
CA THR A 131 -4.50 9.93 -11.00
C THR A 131 -4.40 8.42 -10.90
N ASP A 132 -5.18 7.69 -11.69
CA ASP A 132 -5.25 6.23 -11.67
C ASP A 132 -4.55 5.60 -12.89
N TRP A 133 -4.45 6.34 -13.99
CA TRP A 133 -3.82 5.87 -15.24
C TRP A 133 -3.26 7.01 -16.10
N VAL A 134 -2.38 6.68 -17.04
CA VAL A 134 -1.80 7.60 -18.04
C VAL A 134 -1.62 6.88 -19.37
N VAL A 135 -1.51 7.59 -20.51
CA VAL A 135 -1.14 6.94 -21.78
C VAL A 135 0.36 6.67 -21.83
N TRP A 136 0.76 5.42 -22.11
CA TRP A 136 2.17 5.06 -22.26
C TRP A 136 2.59 5.07 -23.73
N GLU A 137 3.00 6.24 -24.20
CA GLU A 137 3.46 6.48 -25.57
C GLU A 137 4.71 7.36 -25.60
N ASN A 138 5.25 7.61 -26.80
CA ASN A 138 6.37 8.53 -26.98
C ASN A 138 5.86 9.96 -27.00
N TRP A 139 5.93 10.60 -25.84
CA TRP A 139 5.53 12.01 -25.64
C TRP A 139 6.48 13.03 -26.29
N GLY A 140 7.58 12.60 -26.92
CA GLY A 140 8.60 13.47 -27.53
C GLY A 140 9.49 14.21 -26.52
N GLU A 141 8.99 14.46 -25.31
CA GLU A 141 9.71 15.11 -24.22
C GLU A 141 9.58 14.35 -22.89
N ASN A 142 10.42 14.75 -21.93
CA ASN A 142 10.48 14.14 -20.60
C ASN A 142 9.63 14.96 -19.65
N SER A 143 8.96 14.31 -18.72
CA SER A 143 8.17 14.98 -17.67
C SER A 143 8.47 14.38 -16.30
N GLU A 144 7.86 14.94 -15.26
CA GLU A 144 7.92 14.34 -13.91
C GLU A 144 7.27 12.95 -13.86
N ARG A 145 6.25 12.72 -14.70
CA ARG A 145 5.57 11.42 -14.83
C ARG A 145 6.37 10.44 -15.68
N PHE A 146 7.06 10.93 -16.72
CA PHE A 146 7.90 10.14 -17.62
C PHE A 146 9.35 10.67 -17.63
N PRO A 147 10.07 10.57 -16.50
CA PRO A 147 11.41 11.11 -16.39
C PRO A 147 12.39 10.33 -17.25
N ARG A 148 13.51 10.96 -17.61
CA ARG A 148 14.63 10.28 -18.26
C ARG A 148 15.31 9.34 -17.28
N ILE A 149 15.15 8.04 -17.54
CA ILE A 149 15.81 6.91 -16.91
C ILE A 149 16.28 6.02 -18.05
N ASP A 150 17.50 5.48 -17.97
CA ASP A 150 18.01 4.54 -18.96
C ASP A 150 17.44 3.15 -18.64
N TYR A 151 16.51 2.68 -19.48
CA TYR A 151 15.89 1.36 -19.33
C TYR A 151 16.56 0.26 -20.17
N GLY A 152 17.66 0.56 -20.87
CA GLY A 152 18.39 -0.39 -21.72
C GLY A 152 17.96 -0.46 -23.19
N PHE A 153 16.92 0.28 -23.61
CA PHE A 153 16.50 0.36 -25.02
C PHE A 153 17.21 1.49 -25.78
N ASN A 154 17.24 1.41 -27.12
CA ASN A 154 17.76 2.45 -27.99
C ASN A 154 16.77 3.63 -28.08
N PRO A 155 17.17 4.89 -27.83
CA PRO A 155 16.25 6.04 -27.89
C PRO A 155 15.47 6.23 -29.20
N ASN A 156 15.92 5.62 -30.31
CA ASN A 156 15.25 5.68 -31.61
C ASN A 156 14.29 4.50 -31.87
N ASP A 157 14.10 3.60 -30.90
CA ASP A 157 13.18 2.47 -31.02
C ASP A 157 11.72 2.97 -31.03
N PRO A 158 10.93 2.69 -32.08
CA PRO A 158 9.59 3.25 -32.23
C PRO A 158 8.55 2.63 -31.30
N ASN A 159 8.84 1.46 -30.69
CA ASN A 159 7.86 0.64 -29.98
C ASN A 159 7.99 0.71 -28.45
N VAL A 160 8.80 1.63 -27.93
CA VAL A 160 9.04 1.76 -26.49
C VAL A 160 9.33 3.20 -26.09
N TRP A 161 8.92 3.56 -24.88
CA TRP A 161 9.28 4.83 -24.26
C TRP A 161 9.65 4.63 -22.79
N ARG A 162 9.96 5.72 -22.09
CA ARG A 162 10.19 5.67 -20.64
C ARG A 162 8.92 5.22 -19.94
N HIS A 163 9.08 4.42 -18.90
CA HIS A 163 7.97 4.00 -18.05
C HIS A 163 7.49 5.14 -17.15
N PRO A 164 6.19 5.16 -16.81
CA PRO A 164 5.66 6.11 -15.85
C PRO A 164 6.25 5.84 -14.45
N VAL A 165 6.32 6.89 -13.64
CA VAL A 165 6.74 6.81 -12.24
C VAL A 165 5.64 7.31 -11.31
N VAL A 166 5.58 6.82 -10.08
CA VAL A 166 4.66 7.31 -9.03
C VAL A 166 5.47 7.97 -7.92
N PRO A 167 5.12 9.20 -7.48
CA PRO A 167 5.79 9.83 -6.34
C PRO A 167 5.57 9.06 -5.04
N VAL A 168 6.60 8.95 -4.19
CA VAL A 168 6.50 8.28 -2.89
C VAL A 168 5.46 8.95 -1.98
N TRP A 169 5.39 10.29 -2.00
CA TRP A 169 4.40 11.04 -1.22
C TRP A 169 2.97 10.63 -1.56
N TRP A 170 2.69 10.31 -2.82
CA TRP A 170 1.37 9.93 -3.30
C TRP A 170 0.98 8.55 -2.76
N ILE A 171 1.92 7.61 -2.73
CA ILE A 171 1.70 6.27 -2.16
C ILE A 171 1.43 6.38 -0.66
N LEU A 172 2.24 7.17 0.06
CA LEU A 172 2.02 7.42 1.50
C LEU A 172 0.65 8.04 1.74
N TYR A 173 0.26 9.04 0.95
CA TYR A 173 -1.05 9.68 1.02
C TYR A 173 -2.21 8.69 0.82
N ARG A 174 -2.13 7.79 -0.17
CA ARG A 174 -3.17 6.77 -0.40
C ARG A 174 -3.28 5.76 0.75
N ILE A 175 -2.16 5.34 1.31
CA ILE A 175 -2.15 4.50 2.51
C ILE A 175 -2.83 5.23 3.69
N GLN A 176 -2.56 6.53 3.87
CA GLN A 176 -3.20 7.34 4.91
C GLN A 176 -4.72 7.45 4.71
N GLU A 177 -5.17 7.70 3.48
CA GLU A 177 -6.60 7.81 3.17
C GLU A 177 -7.35 6.51 3.47
N GLU A 178 -6.84 5.36 3.04
CA GLU A 178 -7.50 4.06 3.24
C GLU A 178 -7.46 3.58 4.69
N SER A 179 -6.36 3.86 5.40
CA SER A 179 -6.20 3.40 6.78
C SER A 179 -6.79 4.35 7.81
N GLY A 180 -7.01 5.62 7.45
CA GLY A 180 -7.37 6.68 8.40
C GLY A 180 -6.22 7.03 9.36
N VAL A 181 -4.96 6.68 9.02
CA VAL A 181 -3.76 7.04 9.78
C VAL A 181 -3.14 8.31 9.21
N THR A 182 -2.61 9.18 10.06
CA THR A 182 -1.83 10.36 9.66
C THR A 182 -0.34 10.12 9.86
N PHE A 183 0.47 10.38 8.83
CA PHE A 183 1.93 10.33 8.94
C PHE A 183 2.52 11.74 9.07
N ASN A 184 3.03 12.04 10.26
CA ASN A 184 3.61 13.34 10.59
C ASN A 184 5.13 13.30 10.40
N PHE A 185 5.57 13.55 9.16
CA PHE A 185 6.99 13.65 8.82
C PHE A 185 7.55 15.07 9.08
N PRO A 186 8.82 15.20 9.50
CA PRO A 186 9.50 16.50 9.58
C PRO A 186 9.59 17.18 8.21
N SER A 187 9.45 18.51 8.17
CA SER A 187 9.41 19.29 6.92
C SER A 187 10.70 19.21 6.08
N ASP A 188 11.85 19.15 6.74
CA ASP A 188 13.15 18.97 6.08
C ASP A 188 13.24 17.60 5.39
N LYS A 189 12.73 16.54 6.03
CA LYS A 189 12.72 15.19 5.45
C LYS A 189 11.65 15.04 4.36
N LEU A 190 10.48 15.68 4.52
CA LEU A 190 9.44 15.73 3.49
C LEU A 190 9.97 16.31 2.17
N THR A 191 10.87 17.28 2.22
CA THR A 191 11.50 17.86 1.02
C THR A 191 12.24 16.80 0.20
N VAL A 192 12.87 15.82 0.86
CA VAL A 192 13.54 14.69 0.18
C VAL A 192 12.52 13.65 -0.27
N ILE A 193 11.57 13.27 0.59
CA ILE A 193 10.51 12.30 0.28
C ILE A 193 9.69 12.73 -0.95
N ASN A 194 9.38 14.03 -1.08
CA ASN A 194 8.61 14.57 -2.19
C ASN A 194 9.34 14.46 -3.54
N LYS A 195 10.67 14.31 -3.53
CA LYS A 195 11.48 14.04 -4.73
C LYS A 195 11.64 12.55 -5.01
N MET A 196 11.29 11.67 -4.08
CA MET A 196 11.42 10.24 -4.29
C MET A 196 10.31 9.73 -5.22
N ILE A 197 10.68 8.89 -6.17
CA ILE A 197 9.79 8.32 -7.19
C ILE A 197 10.00 6.81 -7.29
N ILE A 198 8.92 6.10 -7.60
CA ILE A 198 8.89 4.65 -7.86
C ILE A 198 8.63 4.45 -9.35
N PRO A 199 9.61 4.00 -10.14
CA PRO A 199 9.39 3.55 -11.51
C PRO A 199 8.46 2.35 -11.55
N LEU A 200 7.47 2.38 -12.44
CA LEU A 200 6.58 1.26 -12.69
C LEU A 200 7.26 0.33 -13.70
N LEU A 201 7.66 -0.87 -13.28
CA LEU A 201 8.52 -1.78 -14.05
C LEU A 201 7.78 -3.02 -14.53
N THR A 202 6.46 -2.97 -14.54
CA THR A 202 5.55 -4.00 -15.03
C THR A 202 4.59 -3.39 -16.04
N ARG A 203 3.87 -4.25 -16.76
CA ARG A 203 2.91 -3.86 -17.79
C ARG A 203 1.53 -4.46 -17.53
N ASN A 204 1.14 -4.65 -16.28
CA ASN A 204 -0.14 -5.25 -15.93
C ASN A 204 -1.31 -4.33 -16.35
N ASP A 205 -2.35 -4.90 -16.95
CA ASP A 205 -3.61 -4.20 -17.19
C ASP A 205 -4.52 -4.17 -15.93
N SER A 206 -5.67 -3.51 -16.03
CA SER A 206 -6.59 -3.24 -14.93
C SER A 206 -8.05 -3.48 -15.30
N GLN A 207 -8.73 -4.34 -14.53
CA GLN A 207 -10.16 -4.61 -14.71
C GLN A 207 -11.02 -3.34 -14.60
N PRO A 208 -10.85 -2.45 -13.58
CA PRO A 208 -11.58 -1.18 -13.53
C PRO A 208 -11.43 -0.28 -14.77
N LEU A 209 -10.22 -0.16 -15.33
CA LEU A 209 -10.03 0.63 -16.55
C LEU A 209 -10.68 -0.02 -17.74
N PHE A 210 -10.50 -1.33 -17.89
CA PHE A 210 -11.14 -2.12 -18.92
C PHE A 210 -12.67 -1.95 -18.90
N ASP A 211 -13.29 -2.11 -17.74
CA ASP A 211 -14.74 -2.01 -17.59
C ASP A 211 -15.28 -0.61 -17.93
N LYS A 212 -14.50 0.44 -17.69
CA LYS A 212 -14.88 1.82 -18.04
C LYS A 212 -14.65 2.15 -19.51
N PHE A 213 -13.60 1.61 -20.11
CA PHE A 213 -13.23 1.85 -21.49
C PHE A 213 -13.37 0.57 -22.32
N PRO A 214 -14.57 -0.05 -22.36
CA PRO A 214 -14.77 -1.18 -23.24
C PRO A 214 -14.63 -0.70 -24.68
N PHE A 215 -14.18 -1.59 -25.54
CA PHE A 215 -14.25 -1.36 -26.97
C PHE A 215 -15.73 -1.33 -27.40
N ILE A 216 -16.23 -0.19 -27.87
CA ILE A 216 -17.65 -0.04 -28.26
C ILE A 216 -17.73 0.13 -29.76
N ILE A 217 -18.53 -0.70 -30.42
CA ILE A 217 -18.84 -0.56 -31.83
C ILE A 217 -20.34 -0.27 -31.94
N LYS A 218 -20.76 0.45 -32.97
CA LYS A 218 -22.18 0.63 -33.26
C LYS A 218 -22.55 -0.18 -34.48
N ALA A 219 -23.71 -0.82 -34.45
CA ALA A 219 -24.36 -1.26 -35.66
C ALA A 219 -24.90 -0.02 -36.38
N SER A 220 -24.36 0.30 -37.55
CA SER A 220 -24.82 1.44 -38.37
C SER A 220 -25.78 1.03 -39.48
N GLY A 221 -25.97 -0.27 -39.72
CA GLY A 221 -26.86 -0.76 -40.76
C GLY A 221 -26.69 -2.25 -41.04
N LEU A 222 -27.43 -2.72 -42.04
CA LEU A 222 -27.47 -4.10 -42.52
C LEU A 222 -27.05 -4.12 -44.00
N ARG A 223 -26.14 -5.02 -44.38
CA ARG A 223 -25.74 -5.27 -45.78
C ARG A 223 -26.20 -6.66 -46.21
N TYR A 224 -26.98 -6.73 -47.28
CA TYR A 224 -27.52 -7.99 -47.80
C TYR A 224 -26.55 -8.62 -48.80
N ASP A 225 -26.02 -9.82 -48.49
CA ASP A 225 -25.07 -10.56 -49.33
C ASP A 225 -25.70 -11.76 -50.07
N GLY A 226 -27.04 -11.84 -50.10
CA GLY A 226 -27.78 -12.90 -50.79
C GLY A 226 -29.17 -13.14 -50.20
N PHE A 227 -29.84 -14.22 -50.62
CA PHE A 227 -31.24 -14.51 -50.24
C PHE A 227 -31.46 -14.96 -48.78
N ASN A 228 -30.40 -15.29 -48.01
CA ASN A 228 -30.54 -15.94 -46.68
C ASN A 228 -29.64 -15.37 -45.56
N SER A 229 -28.88 -14.30 -45.79
CA SER A 229 -27.99 -13.72 -44.77
C SER A 229 -27.83 -12.21 -44.97
N CYS A 230 -27.55 -11.52 -43.87
CA CYS A 230 -27.26 -10.10 -43.85
C CYS A 230 -26.12 -9.83 -42.88
N ASP A 231 -25.11 -9.08 -43.31
CA ASP A 231 -24.01 -8.67 -42.47
C ASP A 231 -24.34 -7.40 -41.71
N VAL A 232 -23.89 -7.33 -40.46
CA VAL A 232 -23.98 -6.11 -39.69
C VAL A 232 -22.87 -5.15 -40.10
N VAL A 233 -23.25 -3.91 -40.36
CA VAL A 233 -22.34 -2.82 -40.68
C VAL A 233 -21.91 -2.14 -39.38
N PHE A 234 -20.61 -2.04 -39.15
CA PHE A 234 -19.98 -1.46 -37.98
C PHE A 234 -19.68 0.05 -38.15
N SER A 235 -19.69 0.78 -37.04
CA SER A 235 -19.16 2.14 -36.94
C SER A 235 -18.47 2.33 -35.60
N ILE A 236 -17.30 2.99 -35.59
CA ILE A 236 -16.58 3.33 -34.36
C ILE A 236 -17.03 4.74 -33.93
N PRO A 237 -17.68 4.91 -32.76
CA PRO A 237 -18.28 6.16 -32.35
C PRO A 237 -17.28 7.22 -31.85
N ASP A 238 -16.05 6.81 -31.48
CA ASP A 238 -15.02 7.67 -30.91
C ASP A 238 -13.66 7.41 -31.60
N ALA A 239 -13.01 8.46 -32.10
CA ALA A 239 -11.71 8.35 -32.76
C ALA A 239 -10.62 7.75 -31.86
N THR A 240 -10.74 7.87 -30.53
CA THR A 240 -9.81 7.26 -29.56
C THR A 240 -9.91 5.73 -29.50
N GLN A 241 -10.94 5.14 -30.11
CA GLN A 241 -11.16 3.68 -30.15
C GLN A 241 -10.63 3.01 -31.42
N GLN A 242 -10.11 3.76 -32.40
CA GLN A 242 -9.52 3.22 -33.63
C GLN A 242 -8.25 2.38 -33.37
N ASN A 243 -7.60 2.56 -32.22
CA ASN A 243 -6.43 1.76 -31.82
C ASN A 243 -6.79 0.30 -31.51
N TYR A 244 -8.04 0.00 -31.18
CA TYR A 244 -8.49 -1.36 -30.90
C TYR A 244 -8.98 -2.08 -32.16
N GLY A 245 -9.22 -1.38 -33.27
CA GLY A 245 -9.58 -2.07 -34.51
C GLY A 245 -9.88 -1.13 -35.66
N GLU A 246 -9.73 -1.63 -36.87
CA GLU A 246 -10.07 -0.92 -38.09
C GLU A 246 -11.29 -1.55 -38.77
N ILE A 247 -12.18 -0.70 -39.27
CA ILE A 247 -13.35 -1.12 -40.02
C ILE A 247 -12.92 -1.33 -41.49
N LEU A 248 -13.23 -2.50 -42.04
CA LEU A 248 -12.86 -2.91 -43.39
C LEU A 248 -14.08 -3.21 -44.27
N SER A 249 -13.84 -3.33 -45.59
CA SER A 249 -14.75 -3.94 -46.57
C SER A 249 -16.19 -3.39 -46.55
N GLU A 250 -16.36 -2.09 -46.80
CA GLU A 250 -17.67 -1.40 -46.72
C GLU A 250 -18.33 -1.49 -45.33
N ASN A 251 -17.49 -1.56 -44.31
CA ASN A 251 -17.86 -1.57 -42.91
C ASN A 251 -18.49 -2.85 -42.35
N THR A 252 -18.39 -3.99 -43.02
CA THR A 252 -18.95 -5.26 -42.50
C THR A 252 -17.95 -6.13 -41.73
N PHE A 253 -16.66 -5.84 -41.87
CA PHE A 253 -15.61 -6.51 -41.09
C PHE A 253 -15.01 -5.53 -40.10
N LEU A 254 -14.79 -6.01 -38.88
CA LEU A 254 -13.87 -5.37 -37.97
C LEU A 254 -12.59 -6.18 -37.87
N LYS A 255 -11.47 -5.56 -38.21
CA LYS A 255 -10.17 -6.13 -37.93
C LYS A 255 -9.74 -5.73 -36.52
N SER A 256 -9.40 -6.72 -35.72
CA SER A 256 -8.79 -6.52 -34.41
C SER A 256 -7.36 -6.02 -34.60
N ASN A 257 -7.02 -4.91 -33.94
CA ASN A 257 -5.63 -4.42 -33.83
C ASN A 257 -4.99 -4.87 -32.50
N TYR A 258 -5.59 -5.87 -31.85
CA TYR A 258 -5.19 -6.39 -30.55
C TYR A 258 -5.50 -7.88 -30.47
N GLU A 259 -4.72 -8.59 -29.66
CA GLU A 259 -5.03 -9.97 -29.30
C GLU A 259 -6.26 -10.00 -28.37
N ALA A 260 -7.02 -11.08 -28.28
CA ALA A 260 -8.06 -11.23 -27.27
C ALA A 260 -8.27 -12.70 -26.91
N SER A 261 -8.46 -12.96 -25.61
CA SER A 261 -8.68 -14.29 -25.03
C SER A 261 -10.15 -14.61 -24.72
N LEU A 262 -10.99 -13.57 -24.77
CA LEU A 262 -12.43 -13.67 -24.56
C LEU A 262 -13.11 -12.69 -25.50
N ILE A 263 -14.21 -13.10 -26.13
CA ILE A 263 -15.15 -12.21 -26.81
C ILE A 263 -16.51 -12.36 -26.14
N SER A 264 -17.09 -11.25 -25.73
CA SER A 264 -18.46 -11.21 -25.22
C SER A 264 -19.17 -10.02 -25.81
N GLY A 265 -20.49 -10.05 -25.88
CA GLY A 265 -21.21 -8.92 -26.42
C GLY A 265 -22.70 -8.94 -26.14
N GLU A 266 -23.25 -7.73 -26.21
CA GLU A 266 -24.67 -7.45 -26.14
C GLU A 266 -25.07 -6.73 -27.42
N ILE A 267 -25.98 -7.35 -28.18
CA ILE A 267 -26.43 -6.85 -29.47
C ILE A 267 -27.92 -6.63 -29.39
N TYR A 268 -28.34 -5.40 -29.66
CA TYR A 268 -29.75 -5.04 -29.78
C TYR A 268 -30.05 -4.68 -31.23
N ILE A 269 -30.98 -5.40 -31.85
CA ILE A 269 -31.45 -5.16 -33.22
C ILE A 269 -32.98 -5.05 -33.21
N GLY A 270 -33.50 -3.86 -33.54
CA GLY A 270 -34.92 -3.68 -33.86
C GLY A 270 -35.23 -4.28 -35.24
N ILE A 271 -36.38 -4.93 -35.39
CA ILE A 271 -36.88 -5.53 -36.64
C ILE A 271 -38.41 -5.37 -36.73
N LYS A 272 -39.00 -5.30 -37.93
CA LYS A 272 -40.44 -5.08 -38.11
C LYS A 272 -41.09 -6.25 -38.86
N TYR A 273 -42.00 -7.00 -38.23
CA TYR A 273 -42.58 -8.21 -38.84
C TYR A 273 -44.11 -8.31 -38.75
N THR A 274 -44.69 -9.06 -39.70
CA THR A 274 -46.13 -9.35 -39.81
C THR A 274 -46.56 -10.76 -39.36
N TYR A 275 -45.61 -11.64 -38.98
CA TYR A 275 -45.88 -13.05 -38.59
C TYR A 275 -45.26 -13.43 -37.21
N SER A 276 -45.69 -14.57 -36.64
CA SER A 276 -45.10 -15.15 -35.41
C SER A 276 -43.68 -15.65 -35.65
N THR A 277 -42.76 -15.40 -34.72
CA THR A 277 -41.34 -15.79 -34.86
C THR A 277 -40.81 -16.38 -33.55
N SER A 278 -39.77 -17.18 -33.66
CA SER A 278 -39.05 -17.81 -32.55
C SER A 278 -37.58 -17.41 -32.54
N SER A 279 -36.90 -17.61 -31.41
CA SER A 279 -35.46 -17.34 -31.26
C SER A 279 -34.62 -18.04 -32.34
N SER A 280 -34.98 -19.26 -32.73
CA SER A 280 -34.29 -20.03 -33.78
C SER A 280 -34.42 -19.46 -35.19
N ASP A 281 -35.34 -18.51 -35.44
CA ASP A 281 -35.55 -17.96 -36.77
C ASP A 281 -34.56 -16.84 -37.14
N TYR A 282 -33.82 -16.30 -36.15
CA TYR A 282 -32.89 -15.18 -36.33
C TYR A 282 -31.56 -15.34 -35.59
N PRO A 283 -30.81 -16.44 -35.79
CA PRO A 283 -29.47 -16.50 -35.26
C PRO A 283 -28.55 -15.45 -35.90
N ILE A 284 -27.65 -14.91 -35.09
CA ILE A 284 -26.48 -14.18 -35.57
C ILE A 284 -25.27 -15.11 -35.47
N ILE A 285 -24.48 -15.16 -36.54
CA ILE A 285 -23.24 -15.94 -36.57
C ILE A 285 -22.10 -14.96 -36.38
N LEU A 286 -21.33 -15.15 -35.31
CA LEU A 286 -20.03 -14.52 -35.15
C LEU A 286 -19.00 -15.37 -35.88
N ASN A 287 -18.36 -14.82 -36.90
CA ASN A 287 -17.21 -15.47 -37.52
C ASN A 287 -15.93 -14.66 -37.28
N VAL A 288 -14.83 -15.36 -37.06
CA VAL A 288 -13.49 -14.80 -36.96
C VAL A 288 -12.62 -15.47 -38.02
N TYR A 289 -11.88 -14.67 -38.79
CA TYR A 289 -11.04 -15.06 -39.90
C TYR A 289 -9.60 -14.60 -39.64
N GLU A 290 -8.64 -15.43 -40.06
CA GLU A 290 -7.24 -15.02 -40.14
C GLU A 290 -7.02 -14.00 -41.26
N ASP A 291 -6.01 -13.13 -41.12
CA ASP A 291 -5.77 -12.06 -42.10
C ASP A 291 -5.47 -12.59 -43.52
N SER A 292 -4.86 -13.78 -43.60
CA SER A 292 -4.26 -14.33 -44.82
C SER A 292 -5.14 -15.26 -45.67
N ALA A 293 -6.37 -15.62 -45.25
CA ALA A 293 -7.23 -16.54 -46.02
C ALA A 293 -8.75 -16.25 -45.88
N ASN A 294 -9.35 -15.67 -46.92
CA ASN A 294 -10.75 -15.21 -46.95
C ASN A 294 -11.78 -16.27 -47.39
N THR A 295 -11.71 -17.54 -46.95
CA THR A 295 -12.74 -18.54 -47.36
C THR A 295 -13.35 -19.36 -46.24
N SER A 296 -12.76 -19.42 -45.04
CA SER A 296 -13.34 -20.17 -43.92
C SER A 296 -12.95 -19.55 -42.59
N PRO A 297 -13.90 -19.34 -41.67
CA PRO A 297 -13.59 -18.77 -40.37
C PRO A 297 -12.90 -19.77 -39.47
N VAL A 298 -11.92 -19.30 -38.70
CA VAL A 298 -11.24 -20.07 -37.64
C VAL A 298 -12.11 -20.23 -36.40
N ILE A 299 -13.05 -19.30 -36.19
CA ILE A 299 -14.06 -19.39 -35.14
C ILE A 299 -15.40 -19.06 -35.77
N SER A 300 -16.40 -19.92 -35.59
CA SER A 300 -17.79 -19.65 -35.97
C SER A 300 -18.72 -20.03 -34.82
N LYS A 301 -19.52 -19.07 -34.33
CA LYS A 301 -20.43 -19.24 -33.20
C LYS A 301 -21.82 -18.74 -33.56
N THR A 302 -22.81 -19.61 -33.43
CA THR A 302 -24.22 -19.26 -33.60
C THR A 302 -24.79 -18.75 -32.28
N ILE A 303 -25.34 -17.55 -32.28
CA ILE A 303 -25.92 -16.88 -31.12
C ILE A 303 -27.40 -16.64 -31.39
N TYR A 304 -28.25 -17.01 -30.44
CA TYR A 304 -29.70 -16.90 -30.56
C TYR A 304 -30.23 -15.73 -29.72
N PRO A 305 -31.19 -14.94 -30.25
CA PRO A 305 -31.71 -13.77 -29.55
C PRO A 305 -32.82 -14.12 -28.56
N GLN A 306 -32.93 -13.32 -27.51
CA GLN A 306 -34.20 -13.10 -26.82
C GLN A 306 -35.07 -12.17 -27.66
N ILE A 307 -36.37 -12.45 -27.74
CA ILE A 307 -37.30 -11.68 -28.59
C ILE A 307 -38.33 -10.96 -27.72
N GLU A 308 -38.38 -9.64 -27.83
CA GLU A 308 -39.45 -8.81 -27.26
C GLU A 308 -40.38 -8.28 -28.36
N GLN A 309 -41.68 -8.16 -28.08
CA GLN A 309 -42.69 -7.72 -29.05
C GLN A 309 -43.47 -6.51 -28.56
N LYS A 310 -43.57 -5.47 -29.40
CA LYS A 310 -44.34 -4.25 -29.11
C LYS A 310 -44.85 -3.60 -30.41
N ASP A 311 -46.15 -3.33 -30.51
CA ASP A 311 -46.77 -2.52 -31.59
C ASP A 311 -46.40 -2.90 -33.04
N GLY A 312 -46.22 -4.21 -33.34
CA GLY A 312 -45.84 -4.69 -34.68
C GLY A 312 -44.33 -4.66 -34.97
N TYR A 313 -43.54 -4.21 -34.00
CA TYR A 313 -42.08 -4.29 -33.97
C TYR A 313 -41.63 -5.41 -33.04
N LYS A 314 -40.47 -5.98 -33.35
CA LYS A 314 -39.79 -6.96 -32.51
C LYS A 314 -38.36 -6.50 -32.25
N SER A 315 -37.87 -6.77 -31.07
CA SER A 315 -36.48 -6.51 -30.70
C SER A 315 -35.76 -7.83 -30.53
N LEU A 316 -34.63 -7.99 -31.21
CA LEU A 316 -33.71 -9.09 -31.01
C LEU A 316 -32.62 -8.65 -30.06
N TYR A 317 -32.52 -9.32 -28.92
CA TYR A 317 -31.47 -9.09 -27.95
C TYR A 317 -30.56 -10.32 -27.88
N PHE A 318 -29.33 -10.19 -28.35
CA PHE A 318 -28.33 -11.25 -28.28
C PHE A 318 -27.37 -10.94 -27.14
N GLN A 319 -27.06 -11.96 -26.35
CA GLN A 319 -26.03 -11.90 -25.34
C GLN A 319 -25.16 -13.15 -25.46
N PHE A 320 -23.85 -12.97 -25.48
CA PHE A 320 -22.91 -14.08 -25.62
C PHE A 320 -21.58 -13.81 -24.92
N SER A 321 -20.88 -14.89 -24.59
CA SER A 321 -19.53 -14.87 -24.05
C SER A 321 -18.82 -16.16 -24.45
N TYR A 322 -17.68 -16.04 -25.11
CA TYR A 322 -16.88 -17.15 -25.61
C TYR A 322 -15.40 -16.92 -25.30
N GLU A 323 -14.75 -17.94 -24.75
CA GLU A 323 -13.28 -18.01 -24.71
C GLU A 323 -12.78 -18.33 -26.13
N VAL A 324 -11.87 -17.49 -26.62
CA VAL A 324 -11.38 -17.47 -28.00
C VAL A 324 -9.92 -17.04 -28.02
N ASP A 325 -9.16 -17.41 -29.04
CA ASP A 325 -7.81 -16.87 -29.25
C ASP A 325 -7.82 -16.03 -30.54
N ILE A 326 -8.04 -14.72 -30.36
CA ILE A 326 -8.02 -13.73 -31.44
C ILE A 326 -6.62 -13.13 -31.45
N LYS A 327 -5.94 -13.15 -32.61
CA LYS A 327 -4.64 -12.49 -32.77
C LYS A 327 -4.81 -11.12 -33.41
N ASP A 328 -3.77 -10.30 -33.26
CA ASP A 328 -3.66 -9.06 -34.02
C ASP A 328 -3.81 -9.34 -35.53
N GLY A 329 -4.58 -8.49 -36.21
CA GLY A 329 -4.92 -8.61 -37.62
C GLY A 329 -6.08 -9.55 -37.96
N TYR A 330 -6.64 -10.29 -37.00
CA TYR A 330 -7.82 -11.13 -37.26
C TYR A 330 -9.03 -10.27 -37.58
N LYS A 331 -9.85 -10.73 -38.53
CA LYS A 331 -11.07 -10.06 -38.99
C LYS A 331 -12.28 -10.78 -38.43
N PHE A 332 -13.30 -10.06 -37.99
CA PHE A 332 -14.56 -10.67 -37.61
C PHE A 332 -15.75 -9.95 -38.21
N ASP A 333 -16.78 -10.74 -38.51
CA ASP A 333 -18.09 -10.28 -38.97
C ASP A 333 -19.18 -10.83 -38.05
N LEU A 334 -20.34 -10.19 -38.13
CA LEU A 334 -21.57 -10.63 -37.49
C LEU A 334 -22.63 -10.75 -38.59
N SER A 335 -22.97 -11.98 -38.96
CA SER A 335 -23.95 -12.25 -40.02
C SER A 335 -25.28 -12.70 -39.40
N LEU A 336 -26.31 -11.89 -39.54
CA LEU A 336 -27.68 -12.25 -39.22
C LEU A 336 -28.20 -13.22 -40.29
N THR A 337 -28.70 -14.38 -39.87
CA THR A 337 -29.11 -15.47 -40.77
C THR A 337 -30.60 -15.78 -40.62
N PRO A 338 -31.49 -14.94 -41.19
CA PRO A 338 -32.93 -15.18 -41.10
C PRO A 338 -33.31 -16.46 -41.85
N ARG A 339 -34.32 -17.17 -41.33
CA ARG A 339 -34.87 -18.35 -42.01
C ARG A 339 -35.36 -18.01 -43.43
N PRO A 340 -35.16 -18.87 -44.46
CA PRO A 340 -35.45 -18.56 -45.87
C PRO A 340 -36.89 -18.13 -46.22
N SER A 341 -37.85 -18.36 -45.33
CA SER A 341 -39.27 -18.01 -45.51
C SER A 341 -39.61 -16.60 -45.02
N ILE A 342 -38.62 -15.79 -44.64
CA ILE A 342 -38.78 -14.48 -44.00
C ILE A 342 -38.34 -13.40 -44.99
N ASP A 343 -39.23 -12.44 -45.28
CA ASP A 343 -38.98 -11.35 -46.23
C ASP A 343 -37.88 -10.41 -45.71
N GLN A 344 -36.79 -10.27 -46.46
CA GLN A 344 -35.66 -9.39 -46.13
C GLN A 344 -36.05 -7.92 -46.00
N ASN A 345 -37.11 -7.49 -46.70
CA ASN A 345 -37.63 -6.12 -46.62
C ASN A 345 -38.27 -5.79 -45.26
N SER A 346 -38.45 -6.80 -44.39
CA SER A 346 -38.99 -6.68 -43.04
C SER A 346 -37.90 -6.53 -41.96
N CYS A 347 -36.63 -6.66 -42.33
CA CYS A 347 -35.49 -6.63 -41.40
C CYS A 347 -34.62 -5.39 -41.65
N PHE A 348 -34.75 -4.34 -40.86
CA PHE A 348 -33.88 -3.16 -40.93
C PHE A 348 -33.46 -2.74 -39.52
N ILE A 349 -32.22 -2.27 -39.36
CA ILE A 349 -31.70 -1.76 -38.09
C ILE A 349 -32.31 -0.37 -37.83
N GLU A 350 -32.98 -0.20 -36.68
CA GLU A 350 -33.42 1.11 -36.20
C GLU A 350 -32.25 1.92 -35.63
N SER A 351 -32.40 3.24 -35.54
CA SER A 351 -31.37 4.19 -35.08
C SER A 351 -30.79 3.89 -33.69
N ASP A 352 -31.50 3.13 -32.87
CA ASP A 352 -31.15 2.84 -31.48
C ASP A 352 -30.52 1.44 -31.29
N SER A 353 -30.15 0.77 -32.40
CA SER A 353 -29.46 -0.53 -32.37
C SER A 353 -27.99 -0.37 -31.98
N ASN A 354 -27.54 -1.10 -30.95
CA ASN A 354 -26.18 -1.00 -30.41
C ASN A 354 -25.53 -2.40 -30.35
N ILE A 355 -24.22 -2.48 -30.63
CA ILE A 355 -23.41 -3.69 -30.50
C ILE A 355 -22.26 -3.42 -29.55
N ASN A 356 -22.45 -3.74 -28.29
CA ASN A 356 -21.37 -3.65 -27.32
C ASN A 356 -20.54 -4.95 -27.43
N LEU A 357 -19.35 -4.90 -28.06
CA LEU A 357 -18.42 -6.02 -28.12
C LEU A 357 -17.27 -5.84 -27.14
N TYR A 358 -17.25 -6.65 -26.09
CA TYR A 358 -16.17 -6.71 -25.13
C TYR A 358 -15.19 -7.81 -25.56
N LEU A 359 -14.09 -7.41 -26.18
CA LEU A 359 -12.94 -8.28 -26.40
C LEU A 359 -12.01 -8.10 -25.19
N LYS A 360 -11.76 -9.15 -24.43
CA LYS A 360 -10.87 -9.10 -23.27
C LYS A 360 -9.51 -9.70 -23.62
N THR A 361 -8.47 -8.89 -23.50
CA THR A 361 -7.16 -9.40 -23.09
C THR A 361 -7.14 -9.44 -21.58
N LYS A 362 -6.79 -10.59 -21.01
CA LYS A 362 -6.20 -10.58 -19.67
C LYS A 362 -4.70 -10.66 -19.91
N GLY A 363 -3.94 -9.61 -19.60
CA GLY A 363 -2.51 -9.66 -19.88
C GLY A 363 -1.76 -8.36 -19.65
N GLU A 364 -0.81 -8.13 -20.54
CA GLU A 364 0.08 -6.97 -20.50
C GLU A 364 -0.41 -5.86 -21.42
N ILE A 365 -0.27 -4.61 -20.97
CA ILE A 365 -0.51 -3.41 -21.78
C ILE A 365 0.54 -3.26 -22.87
N SER A 366 0.09 -2.80 -24.03
CA SER A 366 0.92 -2.47 -25.18
C SER A 366 1.30 -0.99 -25.21
N PHE A 367 2.32 -0.67 -25.99
CA PHE A 367 2.73 0.70 -26.23
C PHE A 367 1.60 1.48 -26.93
N GLY A 368 1.29 2.70 -26.47
CA GLY A 368 0.15 3.51 -26.92
C GLY A 368 -1.13 3.32 -26.10
N GLU A 369 -1.15 2.39 -25.14
CA GLU A 369 -2.35 2.10 -24.33
C GLU A 369 -2.43 2.88 -23.01
N LYS A 370 -3.58 2.78 -22.35
CA LYS A 370 -3.82 3.31 -21.01
C LYS A 370 -3.08 2.45 -19.97
N PHE A 371 -2.08 3.02 -19.32
CA PHE A 371 -1.24 2.39 -18.31
C PHE A 371 -1.82 2.64 -16.89
N PRO A 372 -2.36 1.62 -16.20
CA PRO A 372 -2.84 1.76 -14.83
C PRO A 372 -1.69 1.88 -13.83
N LEU A 373 -1.77 2.82 -12.89
CA LEU A 373 -0.66 3.10 -11.96
C LEU A 373 -0.56 2.07 -10.83
N VAL A 374 -1.66 1.81 -10.11
CA VAL A 374 -1.64 0.91 -8.93
C VAL A 374 -1.34 -0.56 -9.28
N PRO A 375 -1.95 -1.17 -10.32
CA PRO A 375 -1.61 -2.52 -10.78
C PRO A 375 -0.14 -2.73 -11.15
N ASN A 376 0.60 -1.65 -11.41
CA ASN A 376 1.99 -1.67 -11.77
C ASN A 376 2.93 -1.15 -10.67
N LEU A 377 2.40 -0.87 -9.47
CA LEU A 377 3.21 -0.66 -8.28
C LEU A 377 3.95 -1.96 -7.91
N PRO A 378 5.12 -1.86 -7.27
CA PRO A 378 5.87 -3.04 -6.90
C PRO A 378 5.14 -3.86 -5.85
N ASP A 379 5.27 -5.18 -5.94
CA ASP A 379 4.70 -6.14 -4.98
C ASP A 379 5.46 -6.09 -3.64
N ILE A 380 5.17 -5.05 -2.85
CA ILE A 380 5.77 -4.74 -1.54
C ILE A 380 4.63 -4.49 -0.56
N LYS A 381 4.75 -4.99 0.67
CA LYS A 381 3.77 -4.68 1.74
C LYS A 381 3.80 -3.19 2.06
N GLN A 382 2.63 -2.59 2.32
CA GLN A 382 2.51 -1.18 2.67
C GLN A 382 3.40 -0.81 3.88
N ILE A 383 3.45 -1.66 4.90
CA ILE A 383 4.33 -1.46 6.07
C ILE A 383 5.82 -1.51 5.73
N ASP A 384 6.25 -2.41 4.83
CA ASP A 384 7.65 -2.52 4.41
C ASP A 384 8.06 -1.32 3.54
N PHE A 385 7.12 -0.77 2.77
CA PHE A 385 7.32 0.48 2.04
C PHE A 385 7.52 1.68 2.99
N ILE A 386 6.65 1.84 4.00
CA ILE A 386 6.77 2.92 4.99
C ILE A 386 8.10 2.81 5.75
N LYS A 387 8.49 1.58 6.15
CA LYS A 387 9.79 1.28 6.76
C LYS A 387 10.95 1.72 5.89
N ALA A 388 10.91 1.35 4.61
CA ALA A 388 11.96 1.66 3.66
C ALA A 388 12.15 3.19 3.56
N VAL A 389 11.06 3.93 3.36
CA VAL A 389 11.10 5.40 3.26
C VAL A 389 11.63 6.01 4.56
N ALA A 390 11.06 5.66 5.72
CA ALA A 390 11.48 6.18 7.02
C ALA A 390 12.97 5.89 7.31
N SER A 391 13.44 4.70 6.97
CA SER A 391 14.85 4.31 7.12
C SER A 391 15.75 5.13 6.19
N MET A 392 15.38 5.31 4.93
CA MET A 392 16.21 6.09 4.01
C MET A 392 16.40 7.55 4.46
N VAL A 393 15.44 8.12 5.19
CA VAL A 393 15.56 9.47 5.77
C VAL A 393 15.91 9.49 7.27
N GLY A 394 16.29 8.35 7.86
CA GLY A 394 16.79 8.22 9.24
C GLY A 394 15.78 8.58 10.33
N LEU A 395 14.55 8.09 10.20
CA LEU A 395 13.45 8.40 11.11
C LEU A 395 13.06 7.19 11.96
N PHE A 396 12.78 7.43 13.25
CA PHE A 396 12.03 6.50 14.09
C PHE A 396 10.61 7.03 14.30
N ALA A 397 9.68 6.13 14.60
CA ALA A 397 8.25 6.45 14.67
C ALA A 397 7.73 6.31 16.10
N LEU A 398 6.95 7.30 16.53
CA LEU A 398 6.21 7.31 17.78
C LEU A 398 4.71 7.42 17.50
N PRO A 399 3.86 6.77 18.30
CA PRO A 399 2.43 7.05 18.32
C PRO A 399 2.15 8.53 18.61
N ASP A 400 1.17 9.09 17.93
CA ASP A 400 0.74 10.49 18.04
C ASP A 400 -0.79 10.57 18.06
N GLY A 401 -1.36 10.35 19.25
CA GLY A 401 -2.80 10.21 19.42
C GLY A 401 -3.37 8.90 18.87
N GLU A 402 -4.67 8.88 18.60
CA GLU A 402 -5.41 7.66 18.18
C GLU A 402 -5.11 7.26 16.74
N ASN A 403 -4.84 8.23 15.87
CA ASN A 403 -4.71 8.06 14.42
C ASN A 403 -3.37 8.53 13.85
N GLY A 404 -2.48 9.14 14.63
CA GLY A 404 -1.24 9.72 14.11
C GLY A 404 0.00 8.88 14.40
N ILE A 405 0.95 8.86 13.47
CA ILE A 405 2.33 8.41 13.68
C ILE A 405 3.24 9.60 13.45
N LYS A 406 3.98 10.00 14.50
CA LYS A 406 5.01 11.03 14.44
C LYS A 406 6.35 10.41 14.10
N PHE A 407 6.96 10.87 13.00
CA PHE A 407 8.30 10.48 12.62
C PHE A 407 9.32 11.49 13.13
N ILE A 408 10.39 11.00 13.75
CA ILE A 408 11.38 11.83 14.43
C ILE A 408 12.78 11.43 13.96
N PRO A 409 13.61 12.39 13.50
CA PRO A 409 15.02 12.14 13.21
C PRO A 409 15.80 11.88 14.50
N PHE A 410 16.82 11.03 14.44
CA PHE A 410 17.73 10.85 15.58
C PHE A 410 18.40 12.16 16.01
N ASP A 411 18.70 13.05 15.07
CA ASP A 411 19.33 14.34 15.34
C ASP A 411 18.43 15.29 16.16
N ASN A 412 17.10 15.10 16.11
CA ASN A 412 16.17 15.92 16.90
C ASN A 412 16.27 15.63 18.40
N LEU A 413 16.71 14.43 18.82
CA LEU A 413 16.97 14.15 20.24
C LEU A 413 18.06 15.06 20.80
N SER A 414 19.10 15.32 20.00
CA SER A 414 20.16 16.25 20.35
C SER A 414 19.65 17.70 20.35
N ALA A 415 18.85 18.10 19.36
CA ALA A 415 18.24 19.43 19.31
C ALA A 415 17.29 19.71 20.49
N ASN A 416 16.59 18.68 20.96
CA ASN A 416 15.67 18.74 22.09
C ASN A 416 16.38 18.86 23.45
N LYS A 417 17.72 18.79 23.54
CA LYS A 417 18.47 19.05 24.79
C LYS A 417 18.12 20.42 25.42
N SER A 418 17.79 21.41 24.59
CA SER A 418 17.34 22.74 25.04
C SER A 418 15.99 22.75 25.75
N LYS A 419 15.14 21.76 25.48
CA LYS A 419 13.81 21.56 26.10
C LYS A 419 13.86 20.52 27.23
N ALA A 420 15.04 20.01 27.54
CA ALA A 420 15.18 18.87 28.43
C ALA A 420 14.62 19.18 29.83
N VAL A 421 13.92 18.21 30.40
CA VAL A 421 13.35 18.32 31.73
C VAL A 421 14.44 17.99 32.76
N ASP A 422 14.63 18.86 33.74
CA ASP A 422 15.60 18.62 34.82
C ASP A 422 15.00 17.69 35.89
N TRP A 423 15.52 16.47 35.96
CA TRP A 423 15.13 15.45 36.94
C TRP A 423 16.12 15.32 38.10
N THR A 424 17.12 16.21 38.20
CA THR A 424 18.18 16.16 39.22
C THR A 424 17.61 15.99 40.63
N ASN A 425 16.66 16.83 41.03
CA ASN A 425 16.07 16.80 42.38
C ASN A 425 15.02 15.69 42.57
N ARG A 426 14.78 14.87 41.54
CA ARG A 426 13.82 13.76 41.55
C ARG A 426 14.49 12.40 41.74
N VAL A 427 15.81 12.31 41.57
CA VAL A 427 16.55 11.05 41.75
C VAL A 427 16.50 10.60 43.21
N ILE A 428 16.14 9.34 43.41
CA ILE A 428 16.08 8.68 44.72
C ILE A 428 17.35 7.85 44.88
N MET A 429 18.38 8.46 45.47
CA MET A 429 19.63 7.78 45.81
C MET A 429 19.44 6.92 47.06
N ALA A 430 18.96 5.69 46.87
CA ALA A 430 18.82 4.69 47.94
C ALA A 430 20.11 3.85 48.15
N TYR A 431 21.26 4.35 47.67
CA TYR A 431 22.54 3.65 47.65
C TYR A 431 23.69 4.61 47.97
N ASN A 432 24.70 4.13 48.70
CA ASN A 432 25.87 4.92 49.09
C ASN A 432 26.94 4.88 47.98
N SER A 433 26.62 5.39 46.80
CA SER A 433 27.55 5.48 45.68
C SER A 433 27.28 6.73 44.84
N VAL A 434 28.33 7.26 44.21
CA VAL A 434 28.25 8.31 43.18
C VAL A 434 27.89 7.75 41.79
N THR A 435 27.77 6.43 41.67
CA THR A 435 27.44 5.73 40.42
C THR A 435 25.94 5.48 40.32
N PRO A 436 25.39 5.34 39.10
CA PRO A 436 24.01 4.95 38.94
C PRO A 436 23.70 3.58 39.59
N ARG A 437 22.43 3.34 39.90
CA ARG A 437 21.90 2.07 40.43
C ARG A 437 22.22 0.90 39.49
N ASN A 438 22.08 1.11 38.19
CA ASN A 438 22.56 0.17 37.18
C ASN A 438 23.08 0.94 35.96
N LEU A 439 24.19 0.46 35.42
CA LEU A 439 24.81 0.99 34.21
C LEU A 439 25.14 -0.18 33.27
N GLN A 440 24.53 -0.16 32.08
CA GLN A 440 24.80 -1.13 31.01
C GLN A 440 25.51 -0.42 29.86
N TYR A 441 26.39 -1.15 29.16
CA TYR A 441 27.21 -0.63 28.07
C TYR A 441 26.77 -1.11 26.69
N THR A 442 25.76 -1.99 26.64
CA THR A 442 25.26 -2.58 25.41
C THR A 442 23.78 -2.25 25.21
N LEU A 443 23.40 -2.12 23.94
CA LEU A 443 22.00 -2.08 23.50
C LEU A 443 21.66 -3.44 22.88
N ASN A 444 20.44 -3.90 23.08
CA ASN A 444 19.97 -5.13 22.44
C ASN A 444 19.94 -4.94 20.91
N ASN A 445 20.20 -6.00 20.16
CA ASN A 445 20.18 -6.02 18.69
C ASN A 445 21.16 -5.05 18.02
N ILE A 446 22.35 -4.86 18.59
CA ILE A 446 23.47 -4.16 17.95
C ILE A 446 24.62 -5.14 17.79
N ALA A 447 25.29 -5.09 16.64
CA ALA A 447 26.49 -5.87 16.34
C ALA A 447 27.69 -4.93 16.12
N GLN A 448 28.90 -5.47 16.01
CA GLN A 448 30.09 -4.70 15.62
C GLN A 448 29.93 -4.12 14.21
N ASN A 449 29.39 -4.92 13.29
CA ASN A 449 29.10 -4.52 11.93
C ASN A 449 27.59 -4.57 11.65
N ASN A 450 26.96 -3.40 11.53
CA ASN A 450 25.51 -3.26 11.31
C ASN A 450 25.27 -2.89 9.85
N TRP A 451 24.85 -3.87 9.02
CA TRP A 451 24.68 -3.68 7.58
C TRP A 451 23.36 -3.00 7.20
N PHE A 452 23.45 -2.09 6.25
CA PHE A 452 22.34 -1.41 5.61
C PHE A 452 22.39 -1.76 4.13
N ARG A 453 21.40 -2.52 3.67
CA ARG A 453 21.45 -3.19 2.38
C ARG A 453 20.31 -2.82 1.47
N TYR A 454 20.59 -2.77 0.19
CA TYR A 454 19.58 -2.89 -0.85
C TYR A 454 19.21 -4.35 -1.07
N LYS A 455 18.04 -4.60 -1.67
CA LYS A 455 17.68 -5.94 -2.15
C LYS A 455 18.67 -6.36 -3.23
N GLU A 456 19.21 -7.57 -3.11
CA GLU A 456 20.15 -8.15 -4.07
C GLU A 456 19.55 -8.18 -5.49
N ASP A 457 20.38 -7.81 -6.47
CA ASP A 457 20.06 -7.85 -7.90
C ASP A 457 21.38 -7.93 -8.68
N ASP A 458 21.60 -9.07 -9.35
CA ASP A 458 22.84 -9.38 -10.07
C ASP A 458 23.15 -8.40 -11.21
N ASN A 459 22.16 -7.63 -11.67
CA ASN A 459 22.35 -6.66 -12.74
C ASN A 459 22.82 -5.29 -12.23
N VAL A 460 22.95 -5.10 -10.92
CA VAL A 460 23.44 -3.86 -10.33
C VAL A 460 24.96 -3.83 -10.37
N MET A 461 25.51 -2.88 -11.12
CA MET A 461 26.94 -2.62 -11.17
C MET A 461 27.34 -1.67 -10.03
N GLY A 462 28.15 -2.17 -9.09
CA GLY A 462 28.70 -1.41 -7.96
C GLY A 462 28.17 -1.86 -6.60
N ASN A 463 28.73 -1.28 -5.54
CA ASN A 463 28.28 -1.51 -4.16
C ASN A 463 27.61 -0.25 -3.61
N TYR A 464 26.34 -0.37 -3.27
CA TYR A 464 25.49 0.70 -2.75
C TYR A 464 25.05 0.46 -1.30
N ASP A 465 25.47 -0.66 -0.73
CA ASP A 465 25.28 -0.98 0.67
C ASP A 465 26.21 -0.11 1.53
N GLY A 466 25.86 0.00 2.80
CA GLY A 466 26.64 0.70 3.80
C GLY A 466 26.60 -0.06 5.11
N ASN A 467 27.41 0.36 6.06
CA ASN A 467 27.34 -0.17 7.40
C ASN A 467 27.67 0.89 8.45
N ILE A 468 27.24 0.62 9.67
CA ILE A 468 27.66 1.36 10.85
C ILE A 468 28.49 0.41 11.71
N GLN A 469 29.76 0.75 11.86
CA GLN A 469 30.70 0.07 12.75
C GLN A 469 30.50 0.55 14.19
N VAL A 470 30.56 -0.39 15.13
CA VAL A 470 30.51 -0.18 16.57
C VAL A 470 31.78 -0.76 17.19
N ASP A 471 32.52 0.08 17.89
CA ASP A 471 33.75 -0.29 18.59
C ASP A 471 33.45 -0.98 19.93
N ASP A 472 32.91 -2.20 19.86
CA ASP A 472 32.62 -3.05 21.02
C ASP A 472 32.92 -4.51 20.68
N ALA A 473 34.08 -5.02 21.11
CA ALA A 473 34.48 -6.39 20.86
C ALA A 473 33.67 -7.45 21.64
N THR A 474 32.71 -7.04 22.48
CA THR A 474 31.93 -7.94 23.36
C THR A 474 30.56 -8.33 22.80
N ILE A 475 30.13 -7.70 21.71
CA ILE A 475 28.85 -7.97 21.04
C ILE A 475 29.04 -8.83 19.77
N GLU A 476 27.93 -9.29 19.19
CA GLU A 476 27.92 -10.08 17.95
C GLU A 476 28.70 -9.39 16.83
N TYR A 477 29.36 -10.19 15.98
CA TYR A 477 30.25 -9.65 14.94
C TYR A 477 29.49 -8.87 13.86
N GLU A 478 28.43 -9.45 13.30
CA GLU A 478 27.68 -8.82 12.21
C GLU A 478 26.19 -9.09 12.28
N ARG A 479 25.41 -8.15 11.76
CA ARG A 479 23.98 -8.32 11.50
C ARG A 479 23.53 -7.48 10.31
N ASP A 480 22.41 -7.86 9.72
CA ASP A 480 21.65 -6.97 8.84
C ASP A 480 20.74 -6.09 9.67
N ALA A 481 21.06 -4.79 9.72
CA ALA A 481 20.28 -3.81 10.45
C ALA A 481 19.04 -3.37 9.65
N ILE A 482 19.21 -3.13 8.36
CA ILE A 482 18.14 -2.75 7.44
C ILE A 482 18.40 -3.42 6.10
N THR A 483 17.35 -4.03 5.52
CA THR A 483 17.35 -4.50 4.13
C THR A 483 16.14 -3.91 3.43
N LEU A 484 16.37 -3.07 2.43
CA LEU A 484 15.29 -2.41 1.68
C LEU A 484 14.61 -3.41 0.72
N PRO A 485 13.30 -3.25 0.45
CA PRO A 485 12.60 -4.05 -0.56
C PRO A 485 12.91 -3.62 -2.00
N PHE A 486 13.75 -2.59 -2.17
CA PHE A 486 14.22 -2.07 -3.45
C PHE A 486 15.66 -2.50 -3.71
N SER A 487 15.99 -2.71 -4.98
CA SER A 487 17.37 -2.84 -5.42
C SER A 487 17.97 -1.47 -5.76
N ALA A 488 19.28 -1.34 -5.66
CA ALA A 488 19.98 -0.13 -6.06
C ALA A 488 20.00 0.04 -7.59
N CYS A 489 20.43 1.22 -8.06
CA CYS A 489 20.61 1.47 -9.49
C CYS A 489 22.02 1.99 -9.79
N SER A 490 22.63 1.42 -10.82
CA SER A 490 23.82 2.01 -11.41
C SER A 490 23.48 3.32 -12.12
N THR A 491 24.49 4.15 -12.38
CA THR A 491 24.34 5.39 -13.16
C THR A 491 24.94 5.20 -14.54
N LYS A 492 24.21 5.61 -15.58
CA LYS A 492 24.70 5.65 -16.96
C LYS A 492 24.47 7.05 -17.53
N GLY A 493 25.57 7.73 -17.86
CA GLY A 493 25.52 9.17 -18.12
C GLY A 493 25.18 9.93 -16.84
N ASP A 494 24.05 10.65 -16.84
CA ASP A 494 23.56 11.47 -15.73
C ASP A 494 22.20 10.98 -15.17
N VAL A 495 21.77 9.77 -15.52
CA VAL A 495 20.51 9.16 -15.08
C VAL A 495 20.73 7.77 -14.49
N ALA A 496 19.75 7.30 -13.72
CA ALA A 496 19.72 5.92 -13.24
C ALA A 496 19.58 4.93 -14.42
N TYR A 497 20.21 3.78 -14.28
CA TYR A 497 20.11 2.66 -15.20
C TYR A 497 19.32 1.51 -14.58
N ILE A 498 18.32 1.02 -15.31
CA ILE A 498 17.49 -0.14 -14.97
C ILE A 498 17.48 -1.05 -16.20
N PRO A 499 17.99 -2.28 -16.13
CA PRO A 499 18.11 -3.18 -17.29
C PRO A 499 16.77 -3.85 -17.65
N LEU A 500 15.73 -3.04 -17.88
CA LEU A 500 14.37 -3.51 -18.17
C LEU A 500 14.22 -3.99 -19.62
N TYR A 501 15.06 -3.48 -20.53
CA TYR A 501 15.08 -3.89 -21.93
C TYR A 501 16.46 -4.34 -22.38
N SER A 502 16.47 -5.25 -23.34
CA SER A 502 17.66 -5.71 -24.06
C SER A 502 17.31 -6.03 -25.51
N TYR A 503 18.30 -6.37 -26.32
CA TYR A 503 18.10 -6.79 -27.70
C TYR A 503 18.60 -8.23 -27.87
N ASN A 504 17.81 -9.06 -28.56
CA ASN A 504 18.24 -10.42 -28.91
C ASN A 504 19.22 -10.40 -30.11
N ASP A 505 19.70 -11.57 -30.52
CA ASP A 505 20.67 -11.72 -31.62
C ASP A 505 20.13 -11.21 -32.98
N ASN A 506 18.80 -11.15 -33.14
CA ASN A 506 18.14 -10.62 -34.33
C ASN A 506 17.94 -9.10 -34.28
N GLY A 507 18.34 -8.44 -33.18
CA GLY A 507 18.13 -7.01 -32.97
C GLY A 507 16.70 -6.65 -32.54
N GLU A 508 15.90 -7.62 -32.11
CA GLU A 508 14.53 -7.38 -31.63
C GLU A 508 14.54 -7.03 -30.14
N LEU A 509 13.72 -6.05 -29.77
CA LEU A 509 13.59 -5.57 -28.40
C LEU A 509 12.95 -6.66 -27.51
N GLN A 510 13.60 -6.94 -26.38
CA GLN A 510 13.16 -7.90 -25.36
C GLN A 510 12.83 -7.17 -24.06
N TYR A 511 11.68 -7.49 -23.48
CA TYR A 511 11.25 -7.01 -22.17
C TYR A 511 11.70 -7.97 -21.07
N ASN A 512 12.52 -7.47 -20.15
CA ASN A 512 13.10 -8.24 -19.06
C ASN A 512 12.38 -7.98 -17.74
N LYS A 513 12.62 -8.84 -16.75
CA LYS A 513 12.20 -8.60 -15.37
C LYS A 513 13.27 -7.80 -14.64
N ALA A 514 12.87 -6.75 -13.93
CA ALA A 514 13.73 -6.00 -13.02
C ALA A 514 13.15 -5.96 -11.61
N ASN A 515 14.01 -5.97 -10.58
CA ASN A 515 13.54 -5.76 -9.21
C ASN A 515 13.01 -4.32 -9.02
N PRO A 516 12.12 -4.08 -8.04
CA PRO A 516 11.65 -2.74 -7.70
C PRO A 516 12.79 -1.75 -7.43
N ARG A 517 12.64 -0.51 -7.91
CA ARG A 517 13.60 0.58 -7.71
C ARG A 517 12.95 1.79 -7.02
N ILE A 518 13.77 2.57 -6.32
CA ILE A 518 13.41 3.88 -5.79
C ILE A 518 14.48 4.88 -6.26
N LEU A 519 14.05 6.01 -6.81
CA LEU A 519 14.92 7.04 -7.38
C LEU A 519 14.57 8.42 -6.82
N LEU A 520 15.40 9.41 -7.10
CA LEU A 520 15.11 10.82 -6.91
C LEU A 520 14.81 11.48 -8.26
N LEU A 521 13.87 12.41 -8.26
CA LEU A 521 13.56 13.27 -9.38
C LEU A 521 14.46 14.53 -9.34
N ASP A 522 15.22 14.76 -10.40
CA ASP A 522 16.04 15.96 -10.64
C ASP A 522 15.60 16.64 -11.94
N GLY A 523 14.69 17.61 -11.81
CA GLY A 523 13.94 18.15 -12.93
C GLY A 523 13.10 17.06 -13.60
N THR A 524 13.45 16.68 -14.83
CA THR A 524 12.79 15.59 -15.57
C THR A 524 13.69 14.36 -15.70
N LYS A 525 14.70 14.21 -14.83
CA LYS A 525 15.60 13.05 -14.79
C LYS A 525 15.33 12.21 -13.54
N GLY A 526 15.37 10.88 -13.69
CA GLY A 526 15.40 9.97 -12.56
C GLY A 526 16.84 9.60 -12.24
N ILE A 527 17.30 9.91 -11.03
CA ILE A 527 18.68 9.66 -10.58
C ILE A 527 18.69 8.79 -9.32
N PHE A 528 19.74 7.99 -9.15
CA PHE A 528 19.96 7.22 -7.92
C PHE A 528 20.96 7.88 -6.97
N LYS A 529 21.79 8.79 -7.50
CA LYS A 529 22.81 9.51 -6.75
C LYS A 529 22.21 10.20 -5.52
N GLY A 530 22.80 9.96 -4.36
CA GLY A 530 22.33 10.48 -3.07
C GLY A 530 21.49 9.49 -2.29
N LEU A 531 21.07 8.38 -2.90
CA LEU A 531 20.38 7.29 -2.21
C LEU A 531 21.33 6.19 -1.73
N GLU A 532 22.61 6.18 -2.09
CA GLU A 532 23.55 5.15 -1.63
C GLU A 532 23.62 5.13 -0.10
N TRP A 533 23.70 3.94 0.52
CA TRP A 533 23.62 3.84 1.98
C TRP A 533 24.73 4.61 2.69
N ASN A 534 25.93 4.67 2.11
CA ASN A 534 27.01 5.52 2.66
C ASN A 534 26.61 7.00 2.72
N THR A 535 25.91 7.51 1.69
CA THR A 535 25.38 8.88 1.65
C THR A 535 24.24 9.07 2.65
N LEU A 536 23.28 8.14 2.70
CA LEU A 536 22.15 8.20 3.61
C LEU A 536 22.59 8.13 5.09
N ILE A 537 23.56 7.26 5.41
CA ILE A 537 24.15 7.14 6.74
C ILE A 537 24.88 8.44 7.12
N ALA A 538 25.69 8.98 6.21
CA ALA A 538 26.40 10.24 6.43
C ALA A 538 25.43 11.39 6.76
N ASN A 539 24.29 11.46 6.06
CA ASN A 539 23.33 12.56 6.18
C ASN A 539 22.33 12.41 7.33
N ASN A 540 21.97 11.19 7.73
CA ASN A 540 20.81 10.97 8.62
C ASN A 540 21.10 10.15 9.89
N TYR A 541 22.28 9.53 10.01
CA TYR A 541 22.56 8.55 11.08
C TYR A 541 23.73 8.93 12.00
N GLN A 542 24.20 10.17 11.99
CA GLN A 542 25.36 10.57 12.81
C GLN A 542 25.06 10.50 14.30
N THR A 543 23.92 11.02 14.76
CA THR A 543 23.50 10.89 16.16
C THR A 543 23.28 9.43 16.54
N TYR A 544 22.62 8.64 15.68
CA TYR A 544 22.42 7.20 15.90
C TYR A 544 23.75 6.45 16.08
N LYS A 545 24.72 6.69 15.20
CA LYS A 545 26.07 6.12 15.29
C LYS A 545 26.75 6.46 16.62
N GLY A 546 26.65 7.72 17.06
CA GLY A 546 27.17 8.14 18.36
C GLY A 546 26.53 7.40 19.53
N LEU A 547 25.20 7.22 19.49
CA LEU A 547 24.43 6.54 20.54
C LEU A 547 24.79 5.06 20.66
N ILE A 548 24.92 4.34 19.55
CA ILE A 548 25.21 2.91 19.59
C ILE A 548 26.69 2.60 19.86
N ASN A 549 27.62 3.48 19.43
CA ASN A 549 29.05 3.25 19.63
C ASN A 549 29.51 3.49 21.07
N ASN A 550 28.80 4.33 21.83
CA ASN A 550 29.14 4.66 23.21
C ASN A 550 27.94 4.49 24.12
N ALA A 551 27.16 3.43 23.89
CA ALA A 551 25.93 3.18 24.61
C ALA A 551 26.19 3.14 26.12
N LYS A 552 25.50 4.01 26.84
CA LYS A 552 25.47 4.01 28.31
C LYS A 552 24.03 4.10 28.74
N VAL A 553 23.50 2.96 29.18
CA VAL A 553 22.13 2.84 29.63
C VAL A 553 22.10 2.86 31.14
N VAL A 554 21.52 3.92 31.69
CA VAL A 554 21.39 4.18 33.11
C VAL A 554 20.01 3.73 33.56
N THR A 555 19.93 2.99 34.67
CA THR A 555 18.66 2.76 35.37
C THR A 555 18.67 3.50 36.70
N GLU A 556 17.67 4.32 36.95
CA GLU A 556 17.51 5.05 38.21
C GLU A 556 16.10 4.96 38.78
N TYR A 557 16.00 5.23 40.09
CA TYR A 557 14.71 5.52 40.71
C TYR A 557 14.46 7.03 40.71
N ILE A 558 13.35 7.43 40.11
CA ILE A 558 13.00 8.84 39.92
C ILE A 558 11.58 9.06 40.45
N ARG A 559 11.40 10.12 41.23
CA ARG A 559 10.08 10.52 41.75
C ARG A 559 9.32 11.36 40.72
N LEU A 560 8.34 10.75 40.05
CA LEU A 560 7.46 11.39 39.07
C LEU A 560 6.02 11.36 39.57
N ASN A 561 5.37 12.52 39.57
CA ASN A 561 3.98 12.65 40.00
C ASN A 561 2.98 12.42 38.84
N SER A 562 1.68 12.40 39.15
CA SER A 562 0.62 12.16 38.16
C SER A 562 0.60 13.18 37.00
N ILE A 563 0.91 14.45 37.25
CA ILE A 563 0.91 15.49 36.21
C ILE A 563 2.07 15.25 35.24
N GLU A 564 3.25 14.96 35.80
CA GLU A 564 4.47 14.67 35.02
C GLU A 564 4.30 13.40 34.17
N LEU A 565 3.62 12.38 34.68
CA LEU A 565 3.33 11.15 33.92
C LEU A 565 2.27 11.36 32.82
N ARG A 566 1.32 12.30 33.01
CA ARG A 566 0.30 12.64 32.01
C ARG A 566 0.91 13.43 30.85
N ASP A 567 1.77 14.39 31.17
CA ASP A 567 2.36 15.34 30.21
C ASP A 567 3.72 14.85 29.67
N LEU A 568 4.03 13.56 29.83
CA LEU A 568 5.31 12.96 29.47
C LEU A 568 5.49 12.85 27.95
N GLU A 569 6.52 13.51 27.42
CA GLU A 569 6.94 13.39 26.02
C GLU A 569 8.22 12.53 25.91
N MET A 570 8.11 11.37 25.26
CA MET A 570 9.21 10.38 25.20
C MET A 570 10.35 10.79 24.25
N ASP A 571 10.15 11.81 23.41
CA ASP A 571 11.16 12.41 22.51
C ASP A 571 11.88 13.63 23.11
N ILE A 572 11.53 14.04 24.33
CA ILE A 572 12.23 15.07 25.09
C ILE A 572 13.23 14.42 26.05
N PRO A 573 14.54 14.74 25.97
CA PRO A 573 15.54 14.24 26.90
C PRO A 573 15.34 14.75 28.33
N VAL A 574 15.99 14.10 29.28
CA VAL A 574 16.04 14.51 30.68
C VAL A 574 17.46 14.81 31.10
N TYR A 575 17.64 15.76 32.01
CA TYR A 575 18.94 16.12 32.57
C TYR A 575 19.07 15.61 34.01
N LEU A 576 20.22 14.99 34.31
CA LEU A 576 20.58 14.54 35.67
C LEU A 576 21.95 15.12 36.06
N ALA A 577 21.97 16.10 36.97
CA ALA A 577 23.20 16.76 37.40
C ALA A 577 24.16 15.81 38.16
N GLN A 578 23.64 14.73 38.76
CA GLN A 578 24.46 13.69 39.39
C GLN A 578 25.51 13.12 38.43
N TYR A 579 25.19 13.07 37.14
CA TYR A 579 26.06 12.53 36.09
C TYR A 579 26.51 13.60 35.09
N GLY A 580 25.99 14.83 35.21
CA GLY A 580 26.31 15.95 34.32
C GLY A 580 25.97 15.68 32.86
N CYS A 581 24.90 14.93 32.58
CA CYS A 581 24.55 14.55 31.21
C CYS A 581 23.04 14.58 30.93
N TYR A 582 22.73 14.66 29.64
CA TYR A 582 21.39 14.49 29.10
C TYR A 582 21.16 13.02 28.72
N LEU A 583 19.97 12.52 29.00
CA LEU A 583 19.60 11.14 28.73
C LEU A 583 18.25 11.09 28.02
N ALA A 584 18.13 10.28 26.96
CA ALA A 584 16.85 9.94 26.34
C ALA A 584 16.12 8.88 27.16
N ILE A 585 14.80 8.96 27.19
CA ILE A 585 13.95 8.00 27.91
C ILE A 585 13.79 6.74 27.04
N ILE A 586 14.17 5.57 27.57
CA ILE A 586 13.91 4.27 26.92
C ILE A 586 12.62 3.66 27.51
N GLU A 587 12.53 3.62 28.82
CA GLU A 587 11.39 3.00 29.52
C GLU A 587 11.18 3.66 30.88
N ILE A 588 9.92 3.81 31.28
CA ILE A 588 9.54 4.21 32.64
C ILE A 588 8.56 3.17 33.18
N LYS A 589 8.92 2.54 34.29
CA LYS A 589 8.07 1.62 35.03
C LYS A 589 7.64 2.26 36.35
N THR A 590 6.36 2.57 36.50
CA THR A 590 5.83 3.17 37.74
C THR A 590 5.75 2.13 38.84
N LYS A 591 6.10 2.50 40.07
CA LYS A 591 5.96 1.73 41.30
C LYS A 591 5.10 2.51 42.30
N GLU A 592 4.98 1.99 43.52
CA GLU A 592 4.26 2.66 44.60
C GLU A 592 4.94 4.00 45.00
N ASN A 593 4.16 4.90 45.63
CA ASN A 593 4.66 6.14 46.23
C ASN A 593 5.39 7.10 45.26
N ASP A 594 4.90 7.21 44.03
CA ASP A 594 5.49 8.04 42.95
C ASP A 594 6.90 7.66 42.51
N ILE A 595 7.37 6.48 42.93
CA ILE A 595 8.68 5.98 42.51
C ILE A 595 8.53 5.37 41.12
N CYS A 596 9.36 5.81 40.19
CA CYS A 596 9.46 5.19 38.87
C CYS A 596 10.87 4.60 38.70
N GLU A 597 10.96 3.43 38.09
CA GLU A 597 12.20 2.87 37.58
C GLU A 597 12.35 3.33 36.13
N CYS A 598 13.31 4.21 35.89
CA CYS A 598 13.54 4.82 34.59
C CYS A 598 14.81 4.25 33.97
N LYS A 599 14.68 3.67 32.76
CA LYS A 599 15.79 3.25 31.92
C LYS A 599 16.08 4.35 30.89
N LEU A 600 17.29 4.88 30.90
CA LEU A 600 17.68 6.10 30.21
C LEU A 600 18.96 5.88 29.39
N LEU A 601 19.01 6.36 28.14
CA LEU A 601 20.18 6.27 27.27
C LEU A 601 20.93 7.59 27.23
N LYS A 602 22.24 7.58 27.47
CA LYS A 602 23.07 8.78 27.38
C LYS A 602 23.09 9.35 25.95
N LEU A 603 22.85 10.66 25.83
CA LEU A 603 22.95 11.45 24.59
C LEU A 603 24.28 12.20 24.44
#